data_AF-A0A0A1I374-F1
#
_entry.id   AF-A0A0A1I374-F1
#
_cell.length_a   1.000
_cell.length_b   1.000
_cell.length_c   1.000
_cell.angle_alpha   90.00
_cell.angle_beta   90.00
_cell.angle_gamma   90.00
#
_symmetry.space_group_name_H-M   'P 1'
#
loop_
_entity.id
_entity.type
_entity.pdbx_description
1 polymer ?
#
loop_
_entity_poly.entity_id
_entity_poly.type
_entity_poly.pdbx_seq_one_letter_code
_entity_poly.pdbx_strand_id
1 'polypeptide(L)'
;MNHSLSLVIEQHAEEASFLANLRDYALHAPHYDIEHLATLDNRLDAHLDGLRIAAHDGLETLLAQLGPHAIGEMFACVVLAFETANGKVLSRLSEHLRSAPETERGYLMALGWLDWERLAPWIERMLAAPEPMFRRLGLAASGMHRHNPGPALLNGLSDTDPSVLARAARTAGELRRRDLLPNLRAHCRHPNPVTCFWANWAAAQMGDPQTLEPLRQFAEQPGEFQYRALCVTLAWQEREPSIAWIRQLVQDPRQRRSGIQALGLLGDPVCVPWLIQQMSDLPYARVAGEAFSLMTGADLTLLDLELQELPDFDAGPNDDPGDPNVAMDPDENLPWPDPRSIETWWQANGEQWQVGTRYLLGLPHSEHTFAQALVRGQQRQRLAAACGLARYRPNEVLFPTSAPTWRQKRLLGMTAAFER
;
A
#
# COMPACT_ATOMS: atom_id res chain seq x y z
N MET A 1 31.42 26.23 -7.87
CA MET A 1 30.42 26.28 -6.78
C MET A 1 31.09 26.71 -5.50
N ASN A 2 30.43 27.54 -4.69
CA ASN A 2 30.89 27.86 -3.33
C ASN A 2 30.74 26.60 -2.45
N HIS A 3 31.71 26.24 -1.60
CA HIS A 3 31.68 24.99 -0.82
C HIS A 3 30.39 24.87 0.02
N SER A 4 29.88 25.98 0.54
CA SER A 4 28.63 26.01 1.30
C SER A 4 27.40 25.65 0.46
N LEU A 5 27.39 25.99 -0.84
CA LEU A 5 26.28 25.67 -1.74
C LEU A 5 26.25 24.17 -2.07
N SER A 6 27.42 23.54 -2.25
CA SER A 6 27.52 22.09 -2.49
C SER A 6 26.91 21.29 -1.34
N LEU A 7 27.26 21.64 -0.10
CA LEU A 7 26.73 20.98 1.10
C LEU A 7 25.21 21.09 1.22
N VAL A 8 24.64 22.24 0.87
CA VAL A 8 23.17 22.43 0.88
C VAL A 8 22.49 21.57 -0.18
N ILE A 9 23.08 21.48 -1.38
CA ILE A 9 22.56 20.62 -2.45
C ILE A 9 22.64 19.14 -2.06
N GLU A 10 23.76 18.70 -1.49
CA GLU A 10 23.95 17.35 -0.96
C GLU A 10 22.90 17.02 0.10
N GLN A 11 22.65 17.94 1.04
CA GLN A 11 21.60 17.77 2.04
C GLN A 11 20.20 17.64 1.42
N HIS A 12 19.86 18.44 0.41
CA HIS A 12 18.58 18.27 -0.28
C HIS A 12 18.48 16.93 -1.02
N ALA A 13 19.57 16.44 -1.61
CA ALA A 13 19.62 15.15 -2.28
C ALA A 13 19.43 13.98 -1.31
N GLU A 14 20.13 14.00 -0.17
CA GLU A 14 20.03 12.99 0.89
C GLU A 14 18.63 12.97 1.51
N GLU A 15 18.09 14.13 1.89
CA GLU A 15 16.76 14.24 2.51
C GLU A 15 15.64 13.87 1.53
N ALA A 16 15.70 14.27 0.26
CA ALA A 16 14.71 13.86 -0.74
C ALA A 16 14.71 12.33 -0.91
N SER A 17 15.89 11.71 -0.95
CA SER A 17 16.04 10.26 -1.10
C SER A 17 15.54 9.51 0.13
N PHE A 18 15.90 9.97 1.34
CA PHE A 18 15.41 9.43 2.59
C PHE A 18 13.89 9.53 2.71
N LEU A 19 13.31 10.72 2.46
CA LEU A 19 11.88 10.97 2.57
C LEU A 19 11.07 10.17 1.54
N ALA A 20 11.62 9.92 0.35
CA ALA A 20 11.00 9.04 -0.63
C ALA A 20 10.86 7.60 -0.09
N ASN A 21 11.92 7.05 0.51
CA ASN A 21 11.88 5.73 1.14
C ASN A 21 10.91 5.69 2.34
N LEU A 22 10.95 6.72 3.20
CA LEU A 22 10.03 6.84 4.33
C LEU A 22 8.57 6.90 3.87
N ARG A 23 8.30 7.64 2.78
CA ARG A 23 6.97 7.72 2.19
C ARG A 23 6.48 6.36 1.70
N ASP A 24 7.33 5.62 1.00
CA ASP A 24 6.98 4.29 0.50
C ASP A 24 6.72 3.28 1.63
N TYR A 25 7.44 3.36 2.76
CA TYR A 25 7.10 2.67 4.00
C TYR A 25 5.75 3.11 4.58
N ALA A 26 5.54 4.43 4.71
CA ALA A 26 4.35 5.03 5.31
C ALA A 26 3.05 4.61 4.59
N LEU A 27 3.11 4.31 3.29
CA LEU A 27 1.98 3.81 2.50
C LEU A 27 1.44 2.44 2.95
N HIS A 28 2.15 1.72 3.82
CA HIS A 28 1.77 0.42 4.36
C HIS A 28 1.81 0.34 5.90
N ALA A 29 2.28 1.40 6.55
CA ALA A 29 2.41 1.49 7.99
C ALA A 29 1.04 1.66 8.69
N PRO A 30 0.91 1.17 9.94
CA PRO A 30 -0.37 1.20 10.65
C PRO A 30 -0.77 2.59 11.16
N HIS A 31 0.17 3.50 11.42
CA HIS A 31 -0.05 4.73 12.19
C HIS A 31 -0.13 6.02 11.34
N TYR A 32 0.09 5.93 10.03
CA TYR A 32 -0.02 7.08 9.14
C TYR A 32 -1.46 7.28 8.70
N ASP A 33 -2.02 8.48 8.85
CA ASP A 33 -3.26 8.89 8.22
C ASP A 33 -2.97 9.78 7.00
N ILE A 34 -4.00 10.35 6.39
CA ILE A 34 -3.83 11.23 5.21
C ILE A 34 -3.09 12.54 5.53
N GLU A 35 -3.16 13.05 6.75
CA GLU A 35 -2.52 14.30 7.15
C GLU A 35 -1.05 14.09 7.52
N HIS A 36 -0.72 12.96 8.17
CA HIS A 36 0.66 12.50 8.34
C HIS A 36 1.34 12.31 6.98
N LEU A 37 0.67 11.65 6.03
CA LEU A 37 1.17 11.51 4.66
C LEU A 37 1.30 12.87 3.95
N ALA A 38 0.40 13.82 4.19
CA ALA A 38 0.47 15.14 3.57
C ALA A 38 1.67 15.95 4.10
N THR A 39 1.96 15.84 5.39
CA THR A 39 3.15 16.43 6.00
C THR A 39 4.42 15.85 5.38
N LEU A 40 4.45 14.53 5.19
CA LEU A 40 5.57 13.85 4.56
C LEU A 40 5.74 14.24 3.08
N ASP A 41 4.65 14.28 2.31
CA ASP A 41 4.64 14.72 0.92
C ASP A 41 5.15 16.16 0.79
N ASN A 42 4.70 17.08 1.65
CA ASN A 42 5.14 18.48 1.64
C ASN A 42 6.65 18.61 1.94
N ARG A 43 7.17 17.84 2.92
CA ARG A 43 8.61 17.81 3.21
C ARG A 43 9.41 17.29 2.03
N LEU A 44 8.95 16.18 1.43
CA LEU A 44 9.60 15.60 0.25
C LEU A 44 9.64 16.61 -0.91
N ASP A 45 8.52 17.27 -1.21
CA ASP A 45 8.45 18.25 -2.29
C ASP A 45 9.33 19.49 -2.01
N ALA A 46 9.46 19.93 -0.75
CA ALA A 46 10.35 21.03 -0.38
C ALA A 46 11.83 20.72 -0.65
N HIS A 47 12.28 19.48 -0.43
CA HIS A 47 13.65 19.08 -0.78
C HIS A 47 13.83 18.91 -2.29
N LEU A 48 12.81 18.40 -2.99
CA LEU A 48 12.79 18.41 -4.46
C LEU A 48 12.87 19.83 -5.02
N ASP A 49 12.19 20.81 -4.41
CA ASP A 49 12.27 22.23 -4.76
C ASP A 49 13.69 22.80 -4.62
N GLY A 50 14.39 22.46 -3.52
CA GLY A 50 15.81 22.82 -3.35
C GLY A 50 16.68 22.30 -4.50
N LEU A 51 16.44 21.06 -4.93
CA LEU A 51 17.15 20.46 -6.07
C LEU A 51 16.73 21.08 -7.41
N ARG A 52 15.45 21.43 -7.60
CA ARG A 52 14.96 22.16 -8.77
C ARG A 52 15.67 23.52 -8.90
N ILE A 53 15.84 24.24 -7.79
CA ILE A 53 16.56 25.52 -7.74
C ILE A 53 18.05 25.34 -8.10
N ALA A 54 18.68 24.27 -7.62
CA ALA A 54 20.06 23.91 -7.97
C ALA A 54 20.24 23.44 -9.43
N ALA A 55 19.13 23.16 -10.14
CA ALA A 55 19.09 22.81 -11.54
C ALA A 55 20.06 21.68 -11.93
N HIS A 56 21.05 21.97 -12.78
CA HIS A 56 22.00 20.95 -13.25
C HIS A 56 22.84 20.37 -12.11
N ASP A 57 23.28 21.22 -11.17
CA ASP A 57 24.13 20.79 -10.05
C ASP A 57 23.37 19.85 -9.11
N GLY A 58 22.10 20.14 -8.83
CA GLY A 58 21.24 19.25 -8.03
C GLY A 58 21.03 17.87 -8.67
N LEU A 59 20.82 17.85 -9.99
CA LEU A 59 20.66 16.59 -10.71
C LEU A 59 21.96 15.78 -10.79
N GLU A 60 23.10 16.41 -11.02
CA GLU A 60 24.38 15.70 -11.04
C GLU A 60 24.75 15.16 -9.65
N THR A 61 24.46 15.87 -8.57
CA THR A 61 24.63 15.36 -7.20
C THR A 61 23.85 14.07 -6.97
N LEU A 62 22.56 14.04 -7.35
CA LEU A 62 21.75 12.82 -7.25
C LEU A 62 22.27 11.69 -8.15
N LEU A 63 22.63 12.01 -9.39
CA LEU A 63 23.16 11.00 -10.33
C LEU A 63 24.48 10.39 -9.85
N ALA A 64 25.28 11.14 -9.08
CA ALA A 64 26.51 10.64 -8.47
C ALA A 64 26.26 9.68 -7.30
N GLN A 65 25.09 9.76 -6.66
CA GLN A 65 24.69 8.90 -5.54
C GLN A 65 23.99 7.59 -5.99
N LEU A 66 23.70 7.41 -7.29
CA LEU A 66 23.07 6.20 -7.79
C LEU A 66 23.95 4.96 -7.62
N GLY A 67 23.51 4.05 -6.76
CA GLY A 67 24.05 2.71 -6.55
C GLY A 67 22.99 1.61 -6.76
N PRO A 68 23.37 0.32 -6.64
CA PRO A 68 22.45 -0.80 -6.88
C PRO A 68 21.18 -0.82 -6.03
N HIS A 69 21.23 -0.20 -4.84
CA HIS A 69 20.14 -0.16 -3.85
C HIS A 69 19.56 1.25 -3.65
N ALA A 70 19.90 2.20 -4.54
CA ALA A 70 19.58 3.63 -4.40
C ALA A 70 18.13 3.96 -4.82
N ILE A 71 17.16 3.42 -4.08
CA ILE A 71 15.71 3.54 -4.38
C ILE A 71 15.24 5.01 -4.29
N GLY A 72 15.65 5.73 -3.24
CA GLY A 72 15.23 7.11 -3.01
C GLY A 72 15.87 8.10 -4.00
N GLU A 73 17.15 7.88 -4.29
CA GLU A 73 17.92 8.66 -5.26
C GLU A 73 17.36 8.46 -6.66
N MET A 74 17.00 7.21 -7.00
CA MET A 74 16.35 6.90 -8.27
C MET A 74 15.00 7.62 -8.39
N PHE A 75 14.21 7.66 -7.32
CA PHE A 75 12.98 8.44 -7.28
C PHE A 75 13.25 9.92 -7.60
N ALA A 76 14.16 10.57 -6.87
CA ALA A 76 14.43 12.00 -7.05
C ALA A 76 15.01 12.31 -8.44
N CYS A 77 15.93 11.47 -8.93
CA CYS A 77 16.46 11.57 -10.29
C CYS A 77 15.36 11.52 -11.35
N VAL A 78 14.44 10.56 -11.24
CA VAL A 78 13.37 10.35 -12.22
C VAL A 78 12.38 11.53 -12.18
N VAL A 79 12.03 12.04 -11.00
CA VAL A 79 11.19 13.24 -10.85
C VAL A 79 11.79 14.43 -11.62
N LEU A 80 13.04 14.80 -11.32
CA LEU A 80 13.71 15.94 -11.96
C LEU A 80 13.91 15.74 -13.47
N ALA A 81 14.21 14.51 -13.91
CA ALA A 81 14.41 14.20 -15.32
C ALA A 81 13.12 14.35 -16.14
N PHE A 82 11.97 13.94 -15.60
CA PHE A 82 10.67 14.17 -16.25
C PHE A 82 10.23 15.64 -16.20
N GLU A 83 10.50 16.35 -15.10
CA GLU A 83 10.16 17.77 -14.96
C GLU A 83 10.88 18.66 -15.98
N THR A 84 12.13 18.30 -16.27
CA THR A 84 12.98 18.99 -17.26
C THR A 84 12.90 18.40 -18.67
N ALA A 85 12.08 17.35 -18.88
CA ALA A 85 11.99 16.59 -20.12
C ALA A 85 13.37 16.15 -20.69
N ASN A 86 14.31 15.84 -19.79
CA ASN A 86 15.70 15.57 -20.14
C ASN A 86 15.88 14.12 -20.63
N GLY A 87 15.66 13.90 -21.93
CA GLY A 87 15.76 12.57 -22.55
C GLY A 87 17.12 11.89 -22.40
N LYS A 88 18.22 12.65 -22.28
CA LYS A 88 19.56 12.08 -22.05
C LYS A 88 19.67 11.46 -20.65
N VAL A 89 19.19 12.17 -19.65
CA VAL A 89 19.18 11.67 -18.26
C VAL A 89 18.21 10.49 -18.14
N LEU A 90 17.02 10.55 -18.75
CA LEU A 90 16.10 9.42 -18.78
C LEU A 90 16.72 8.17 -19.44
N SER A 91 17.55 8.33 -20.48
CA SER A 91 18.30 7.21 -21.06
C SER A 91 19.32 6.63 -20.07
N ARG A 92 20.10 7.48 -19.40
CA ARG A 92 21.07 7.05 -18.37
C ARG A 92 20.39 6.32 -17.20
N LEU A 93 19.24 6.83 -16.73
CA LEU A 93 18.44 6.19 -15.69
C LEU A 93 17.87 4.85 -16.15
N SER A 94 17.49 4.73 -17.42
CA SER A 94 17.04 3.46 -17.99
C SER A 94 18.19 2.44 -18.11
N GLU A 95 19.40 2.88 -18.43
CA GLU A 95 20.60 2.03 -18.42
C GLU A 95 20.94 1.56 -17.01
N HIS A 96 20.91 2.48 -16.03
CA HIS A 96 21.10 2.14 -14.62
C HIS A 96 20.09 1.08 -14.16
N LEU A 97 18.81 1.26 -14.49
CA LEU A 97 17.74 0.33 -14.15
C LEU A 97 17.97 -1.09 -14.67
N ARG A 98 18.59 -1.25 -15.86
CA ARG A 98 18.94 -2.58 -16.39
C ARG A 98 20.00 -3.29 -15.55
N SER A 99 20.96 -2.54 -14.99
CA SER A 99 22.01 -3.06 -14.12
C SER A 99 21.62 -3.15 -12.64
N ALA A 100 20.61 -2.40 -12.21
CA ALA A 100 20.17 -2.30 -10.83
C ALA A 100 18.62 -2.41 -10.73
N PRO A 101 18.03 -3.60 -10.97
CA PRO A 101 16.58 -3.77 -11.02
C PRO A 101 15.84 -3.38 -9.73
N GLU A 102 16.51 -3.41 -8.58
CA GLU A 102 15.92 -3.03 -7.29
C GLU A 102 15.49 -1.54 -7.25
N THR A 103 16.22 -0.68 -7.98
CA THR A 103 15.90 0.74 -8.08
C THR A 103 14.63 1.03 -8.89
N GLU A 104 14.04 0.02 -9.54
CA GLU A 104 12.75 0.16 -10.23
C GLU A 104 11.65 0.68 -9.30
N ARG A 105 11.69 0.30 -8.02
CA ARG A 105 10.75 0.79 -7.02
C ARG A 105 10.75 2.32 -6.95
N GLY A 106 11.93 2.94 -6.97
CA GLY A 106 12.11 4.39 -7.01
C GLY A 106 11.57 5.02 -8.29
N TYR A 107 11.83 4.39 -9.45
CA TYR A 107 11.26 4.82 -10.73
C TYR A 107 9.73 4.82 -10.68
N LEU A 108 9.14 3.73 -10.20
CA LEU A 108 7.70 3.56 -10.07
C LEU A 108 7.07 4.56 -9.10
N MET A 109 7.73 4.84 -7.97
CA MET A 109 7.32 5.89 -7.04
C MET A 109 7.26 7.26 -7.73
N ALA A 110 8.26 7.60 -8.55
CA ALA A 110 8.31 8.86 -9.27
C ALA A 110 7.20 8.97 -10.33
N LEU A 111 6.93 7.89 -11.06
CA LEU A 111 5.79 7.83 -12.00
C LEU A 111 4.44 8.00 -11.28
N GLY A 112 4.30 7.49 -10.06
CA GLY A 112 3.10 7.71 -9.24
C GLY A 112 2.99 9.14 -8.70
N TRP A 113 4.13 9.78 -8.43
CA TRP A 113 4.26 11.13 -7.85
C TRP A 113 3.92 12.24 -8.83
N LEU A 114 4.54 12.21 -10.01
CA LEU A 114 4.37 13.24 -11.04
C LEU A 114 2.93 13.31 -11.55
N ASP A 115 2.54 14.46 -12.11
CA ASP A 115 1.24 14.66 -12.74
C ASP A 115 1.12 13.97 -14.11
N TRP A 116 -0.10 13.53 -14.45
CA TRP A 116 -0.36 12.73 -15.64
C TRP A 116 0.01 13.46 -16.93
N GLU A 117 -0.32 14.74 -17.03
CA GLU A 117 -0.13 15.58 -18.22
C GLU A 117 1.35 15.62 -18.63
N ARG A 118 2.26 15.61 -17.65
CA ARG A 118 3.70 15.58 -17.87
C ARG A 118 4.19 14.21 -18.33
N LEU A 119 3.59 13.15 -17.80
CA LEU A 119 3.97 11.77 -18.07
C LEU A 119 3.40 11.25 -19.39
N ALA A 120 2.19 11.66 -19.79
CA ALA A 120 1.41 11.02 -20.84
C ALA A 120 2.19 10.76 -22.14
N PRO A 121 2.95 11.73 -22.71
CA PRO A 121 3.72 11.49 -23.94
C PRO A 121 4.83 10.43 -23.77
N TRP A 122 5.40 10.32 -22.58
CA TRP A 122 6.42 9.33 -22.26
C TRP A 122 5.80 7.96 -22.00
N ILE A 123 4.64 7.92 -21.34
CA ILE A 123 3.92 6.67 -21.08
C ILE A 123 3.47 6.02 -22.38
N GLU A 124 2.98 6.80 -23.36
CA GLU A 124 2.65 6.28 -24.70
C GLU A 124 3.86 5.63 -25.37
N ARG A 125 5.04 6.26 -25.28
CA ARG A 125 6.30 5.71 -25.81
C ARG A 125 6.73 4.45 -25.07
N MET A 126 6.58 4.42 -23.74
CA MET A 126 6.91 3.26 -22.91
C MET A 126 6.00 2.07 -23.22
N LEU A 127 4.69 2.29 -23.39
CA LEU A 127 3.72 1.26 -23.75
C LEU A 127 3.99 0.66 -25.14
N ALA A 128 4.50 1.46 -26.08
CA ALA A 128 4.85 1.02 -27.44
C ALA A 128 6.27 0.43 -27.55
N ALA A 129 7.06 0.42 -26.47
CA ALA A 129 8.45 0.00 -26.51
C ALA A 129 8.60 -1.53 -26.70
N PRO A 130 9.63 -1.98 -27.45
CA PRO A 130 9.90 -3.40 -27.64
C PRO A 130 10.40 -4.10 -26.36
N GLU A 131 11.00 -3.35 -25.43
CA GLU A 131 11.55 -3.88 -24.18
C GLU A 131 10.45 -4.06 -23.12
N PRO A 132 10.28 -5.27 -22.52
CA PRO A 132 9.24 -5.53 -21.52
C PRO A 132 9.26 -4.59 -20.31
N MET A 133 10.45 -4.19 -19.87
CA MET A 133 10.64 -3.25 -18.77
C MET A 133 9.86 -1.95 -18.98
N PHE A 134 9.94 -1.33 -20.17
CA PHE A 134 9.23 -0.09 -20.44
C PHE A 134 7.72 -0.29 -20.55
N ARG A 135 7.26 -1.38 -21.17
CA ARG A 135 5.81 -1.68 -21.22
C ARG A 135 5.24 -1.83 -19.81
N ARG A 136 5.99 -2.50 -18.92
CA ARG A 136 5.64 -2.64 -17.50
C ARG A 136 5.57 -1.30 -16.79
N LEU A 137 6.57 -0.42 -16.95
CA LEU A 137 6.55 0.94 -16.39
C LEU A 137 5.35 1.76 -16.91
N GLY A 138 5.06 1.70 -18.21
CA GLY A 138 3.93 2.41 -18.82
C GLY A 138 2.57 1.94 -18.30
N LEU A 139 2.38 0.62 -18.17
CA LEU A 139 1.18 0.05 -17.55
C LEU A 139 1.10 0.44 -16.07
N ALA A 140 2.24 0.51 -15.38
CA ALA A 140 2.30 0.92 -14.00
C ALA A 140 1.84 2.35 -13.75
N ALA A 141 2.38 3.30 -14.50
CA ALA A 141 1.93 4.68 -14.46
C ALA A 141 0.44 4.79 -14.77
N SER A 142 -0.03 4.13 -15.82
CA SER A 142 -1.46 4.12 -16.21
C SER A 142 -2.35 3.66 -15.06
N GLY A 143 -1.97 2.56 -14.40
CA GLY A 143 -2.69 2.06 -13.22
C GLY A 143 -2.63 3.02 -12.04
N MET A 144 -1.45 3.53 -11.65
CA MET A 144 -1.28 4.47 -10.53
C MET A 144 -2.10 5.77 -10.70
N HIS A 145 -2.24 6.23 -11.93
CA HIS A 145 -3.01 7.42 -12.30
C HIS A 145 -4.48 7.15 -12.58
N ARG A 146 -4.89 5.88 -12.57
CA ARG A 146 -6.22 5.43 -13.00
C ARG A 146 -6.58 5.90 -14.41
N HIS A 147 -5.57 6.00 -15.27
CA HIS A 147 -5.73 6.32 -16.69
C HIS A 147 -5.80 5.04 -17.52
N ASN A 148 -6.77 4.95 -18.43
CA ASN A 148 -6.94 3.78 -19.28
C ASN A 148 -5.95 3.80 -20.46
N PRO A 149 -5.00 2.86 -20.58
CA PRO A 149 -4.03 2.86 -21.69
C PRO A 149 -4.59 2.17 -22.96
N GLY A 150 -5.90 1.96 -23.04
CA GLY A 150 -6.58 1.47 -24.23
C GLY A 150 -6.08 0.07 -24.66
N PRO A 151 -5.75 -0.13 -25.95
CA PRO A 151 -5.29 -1.42 -26.47
C PRO A 151 -4.03 -1.96 -25.79
N ALA A 152 -3.16 -1.09 -25.25
CA ALA A 152 -1.93 -1.54 -24.60
C ALA A 152 -2.21 -2.39 -23.35
N LEU A 153 -3.34 -2.17 -22.66
CA LEU A 153 -3.74 -3.01 -21.53
C LEU A 153 -4.08 -4.43 -21.97
N LEU A 154 -4.86 -4.57 -23.04
CA LEU A 154 -5.25 -5.86 -23.59
C LEU A 154 -4.02 -6.61 -24.13
N ASN A 155 -3.15 -5.91 -24.85
CA ASN A 155 -1.89 -6.47 -25.32
C ASN A 155 -1.01 -6.94 -24.16
N GLY A 156 -0.94 -6.17 -23.07
CA GLY A 156 -0.20 -6.54 -21.86
C GLY A 156 -0.72 -7.83 -21.22
N LEU A 157 -2.04 -8.07 -21.23
CA LEU A 157 -2.62 -9.34 -20.75
C LEU A 157 -2.30 -10.53 -21.65
N SER A 158 -1.80 -10.31 -22.86
CA SER A 158 -1.34 -11.35 -23.78
C SER A 158 0.17 -11.33 -23.99
N ASP A 159 0.92 -10.57 -23.18
CA ASP A 159 2.36 -10.46 -23.30
C ASP A 159 3.04 -11.77 -22.90
N THR A 160 4.12 -12.10 -23.60
CA THR A 160 4.92 -13.30 -23.32
C THR A 160 5.77 -13.15 -22.05
N ASP A 161 6.07 -11.91 -21.65
CA ASP A 161 6.80 -11.62 -20.42
C ASP A 161 5.83 -11.64 -19.20
N PRO A 162 6.02 -12.57 -18.23
CA PRO A 162 5.12 -12.68 -17.09
C PRO A 162 5.04 -11.42 -16.22
N SER A 163 6.10 -10.61 -16.19
CA SER A 163 6.13 -9.35 -15.41
C SER A 163 5.23 -8.28 -16.03
N VAL A 164 5.20 -8.19 -17.37
CA VAL A 164 4.30 -7.29 -18.10
C VAL A 164 2.86 -7.74 -17.91
N LEU A 165 2.60 -9.04 -18.06
CA LEU A 165 1.28 -9.62 -17.86
C LEU A 165 0.76 -9.40 -16.44
N ALA A 166 1.59 -9.67 -15.43
CA ALA A 166 1.25 -9.41 -14.03
C ALA A 166 0.88 -7.93 -13.78
N ARG A 167 1.67 -7.01 -14.34
CA ARG A 167 1.39 -5.56 -14.23
C ARG A 167 0.15 -5.15 -15.01
N ALA A 168 -0.11 -5.74 -16.17
CA ALA A 168 -1.35 -5.53 -16.93
C ALA A 168 -2.56 -6.00 -16.13
N ALA A 169 -2.49 -7.19 -15.50
CA ALA A 169 -3.54 -7.71 -14.64
C ALA A 169 -3.82 -6.77 -13.46
N ARG A 170 -2.77 -6.34 -12.74
CA ARG A 170 -2.89 -5.34 -11.68
C ARG A 170 -3.56 -4.06 -12.17
N THR A 171 -3.12 -3.53 -13.31
CA THR A 171 -3.64 -2.29 -13.90
C THR A 171 -5.11 -2.44 -14.30
N ALA A 172 -5.51 -3.60 -14.86
CA ALA A 172 -6.90 -3.89 -15.17
C ALA A 172 -7.77 -3.91 -13.89
N GLY A 173 -7.26 -4.47 -12.79
CA GLY A 173 -7.91 -4.44 -11.49
C GLY A 173 -8.03 -3.04 -10.89
N GLU A 174 -6.95 -2.25 -10.95
CA GLU A 174 -6.91 -0.83 -10.52
C GLU A 174 -7.93 0.02 -11.28
N LEU A 175 -8.05 -0.20 -12.61
CA LEU A 175 -9.01 0.47 -13.49
C LEU A 175 -10.40 -0.17 -13.50
N ARG A 176 -10.59 -1.32 -12.83
CA ARG A 176 -11.85 -2.06 -12.77
C ARG A 176 -12.43 -2.39 -14.16
N ARG A 177 -11.56 -2.75 -15.11
CA ARG A 177 -11.92 -3.12 -16.50
C ARG A 177 -12.62 -4.47 -16.58
N ARG A 178 -13.89 -4.50 -16.21
CA ARG A 178 -14.76 -5.71 -16.19
C ARG A 178 -14.87 -6.40 -17.54
N ASP A 179 -14.76 -5.64 -18.62
CA ASP A 179 -14.72 -6.16 -19.99
C ASP A 179 -13.50 -7.06 -20.25
N LEU A 180 -12.44 -6.97 -19.45
CA LEU A 180 -11.25 -7.82 -19.53
C LEU A 180 -11.29 -9.06 -18.61
N LEU A 181 -12.40 -9.29 -17.89
CA LEU A 181 -12.55 -10.49 -17.04
C LEU A 181 -12.29 -11.81 -17.78
N PRO A 182 -12.77 -12.03 -19.02
CA PRO A 182 -12.47 -13.25 -19.76
C PRO A 182 -10.96 -13.46 -19.98
N ASN A 183 -10.23 -12.38 -20.28
CA ASN A 183 -8.77 -12.42 -20.44
C ASN A 183 -8.07 -12.72 -19.12
N LEU A 184 -8.47 -12.06 -18.01
CA LEU A 184 -7.89 -12.27 -16.68
C LEU A 184 -8.05 -13.71 -16.18
N ARG A 185 -9.23 -14.33 -16.43
CA ARG A 185 -9.51 -15.72 -16.02
C ARG A 185 -8.54 -16.74 -16.60
N ALA A 186 -8.02 -16.50 -17.80
CA ALA A 186 -7.02 -17.37 -18.42
C ALA A 186 -5.71 -17.43 -17.60
N HIS A 187 -5.45 -16.43 -16.75
CA HIS A 187 -4.21 -16.30 -15.98
C HIS A 187 -4.39 -16.53 -14.47
N CYS A 188 -5.60 -16.83 -14.00
CA CYS A 188 -5.87 -17.09 -12.58
C CYS A 188 -5.23 -18.39 -12.06
N ARG A 189 -4.66 -19.22 -12.93
CA ARG A 189 -3.89 -20.43 -12.60
C ARG A 189 -2.50 -20.42 -13.26
N HIS A 190 -1.96 -19.24 -13.52
CA HIS A 190 -0.68 -19.09 -14.18
C HIS A 190 0.46 -19.65 -13.31
N PRO A 191 1.49 -20.32 -13.87
CA PRO A 191 2.57 -20.92 -13.09
C PRO A 191 3.46 -19.89 -12.37
N ASN A 192 3.58 -18.67 -12.92
CA ASN A 192 4.22 -17.57 -12.20
C ASN A 192 3.30 -17.04 -11.08
N PRO A 193 3.71 -17.06 -9.80
CA PRO A 193 2.86 -16.70 -8.67
C PRO A 193 2.44 -15.23 -8.65
N VAL A 194 3.32 -14.32 -9.11
CA VAL A 194 3.01 -12.88 -9.19
C VAL A 194 1.90 -12.64 -10.21
N THR A 195 1.99 -13.27 -11.38
CA THR A 195 0.93 -13.23 -12.39
C THR A 195 -0.38 -13.82 -11.86
N CYS A 196 -0.32 -15.00 -11.22
CA CYS A 196 -1.47 -15.67 -10.64
C CYS A 196 -2.16 -14.78 -9.60
N PHE A 197 -1.40 -14.18 -8.69
CA PHE A 197 -1.92 -13.25 -7.69
C PHE A 197 -2.65 -12.08 -8.33
N TRP A 198 -1.99 -11.34 -9.24
CA TRP A 198 -2.58 -10.13 -9.82
C TRP A 198 -3.80 -10.42 -10.71
N ALA A 199 -3.84 -11.56 -11.39
CA ALA A 199 -5.01 -11.99 -12.15
C ALA A 199 -6.22 -12.26 -11.22
N ASN A 200 -6.01 -13.03 -10.14
CA ASN A 200 -7.08 -13.31 -9.17
C ASN A 200 -7.49 -12.05 -8.42
N TRP A 201 -6.53 -11.22 -7.99
CA TRP A 201 -6.80 -9.95 -7.31
C TRP A 201 -7.65 -9.01 -8.18
N ALA A 202 -7.31 -8.86 -9.46
CA ALA A 202 -8.04 -8.01 -10.37
C ALA A 202 -9.48 -8.50 -10.61
N ALA A 203 -9.65 -9.79 -10.83
CA ALA A 203 -10.96 -10.41 -11.03
C ALA A 203 -11.82 -10.35 -9.77
N ALA A 204 -11.25 -10.58 -8.58
CA ALA A 204 -11.94 -10.44 -7.29
C ALA A 204 -12.41 -9.00 -7.07
N GLN A 205 -11.56 -8.00 -7.34
CA GLN A 205 -11.95 -6.60 -7.26
C GLN A 205 -13.08 -6.25 -8.23
N MET A 206 -13.27 -7.00 -9.31
CA MET A 206 -14.40 -6.84 -10.24
C MET A 206 -15.65 -7.63 -9.84
N GLY A 207 -15.58 -8.43 -8.77
CA GLY A 207 -16.68 -9.21 -8.23
C GLY A 207 -16.77 -10.64 -8.74
N ASP A 208 -15.65 -11.24 -9.18
CA ASP A 208 -15.62 -12.65 -9.56
C ASP A 208 -15.42 -13.57 -8.33
N PRO A 209 -16.47 -14.26 -7.85
CA PRO A 209 -16.38 -15.05 -6.63
C PRO A 209 -15.45 -16.27 -6.77
N GLN A 210 -15.18 -16.75 -8.00
CA GLN A 210 -14.34 -17.92 -8.24
C GLN A 210 -12.87 -17.68 -7.87
N THR A 211 -12.47 -16.42 -7.70
CA THR A 211 -11.09 -16.02 -7.43
C THR A 211 -10.79 -15.84 -5.95
N LEU A 212 -11.81 -15.87 -5.09
CA LEU A 212 -11.65 -15.72 -3.64
C LEU A 212 -10.89 -16.90 -3.02
N GLU A 213 -11.16 -18.14 -3.45
CA GLU A 213 -10.46 -19.32 -2.92
C GLU A 213 -8.97 -19.34 -3.30
N PRO A 214 -8.56 -19.11 -4.57
CA PRO A 214 -7.16 -18.90 -4.90
C PRO A 214 -6.48 -17.76 -4.13
N LEU A 215 -7.18 -16.64 -3.87
CA LEU A 215 -6.62 -15.53 -3.10
C LEU A 215 -6.35 -15.89 -1.64
N ARG A 216 -7.15 -16.77 -1.02
CA ARG A 216 -6.90 -17.23 0.35
C ARG A 216 -5.53 -17.88 0.49
N GLN A 217 -5.07 -18.64 -0.51
CA GLN A 217 -3.74 -19.26 -0.50
C GLN A 217 -2.63 -18.21 -0.38
N PHE A 218 -2.80 -17.02 -0.96
CA PHE A 218 -1.84 -15.91 -0.80
C PHE A 218 -1.99 -15.20 0.56
N ALA A 219 -3.18 -15.16 1.14
CA ALA A 219 -3.40 -14.64 2.49
C ALA A 219 -2.84 -15.54 3.60
N GLU A 220 -2.69 -16.83 3.32
CA GLU A 220 -2.13 -17.85 4.23
C GLU A 220 -0.60 -17.90 4.22
N GLN A 221 0.05 -17.28 3.23
CA GLN A 221 1.51 -17.26 3.08
C GLN A 221 2.09 -15.91 3.50
N PRO A 222 3.13 -15.87 4.35
CA PRO A 222 3.87 -14.64 4.61
C PRO A 222 4.47 -14.07 3.32
N GLY A 223 4.40 -12.75 3.15
CA GLY A 223 5.01 -12.06 2.01
C GLY A 223 4.22 -10.83 1.55
N GLU A 224 4.69 -10.22 0.45
CA GLU A 224 4.16 -8.95 -0.08
C GLU A 224 2.66 -8.98 -0.47
N PHE A 225 2.10 -10.17 -0.72
CA PHE A 225 0.72 -10.35 -1.13
C PHE A 225 -0.26 -10.59 0.02
N GLN A 226 0.23 -10.97 1.20
CA GLN A 226 -0.61 -11.50 2.28
C GLN A 226 -1.73 -10.54 2.69
N TYR A 227 -1.36 -9.31 3.08
CA TYR A 227 -2.32 -8.32 3.55
C TYR A 227 -3.28 -7.85 2.46
N ARG A 228 -2.80 -7.73 1.21
CA ARG A 228 -3.63 -7.37 0.05
C ARG A 228 -4.67 -8.47 -0.25
N ALA A 229 -4.26 -9.73 -0.16
CA ALA A 229 -5.14 -10.88 -0.31
C ALA A 229 -6.21 -10.91 0.78
N LEU A 230 -5.83 -10.67 2.04
CA LEU A 230 -6.78 -10.54 3.16
C LEU A 230 -7.81 -9.45 2.91
N CYS A 231 -7.37 -8.24 2.56
CA CYS A 231 -8.26 -7.09 2.31
C CYS A 231 -9.30 -7.38 1.23
N VAL A 232 -8.88 -7.92 0.08
CA VAL A 232 -9.80 -8.21 -1.03
C VAL A 232 -10.70 -9.40 -0.69
N THR A 233 -10.15 -10.47 -0.11
CA THR A 233 -10.94 -11.66 0.23
C THR A 233 -12.05 -11.31 1.21
N LEU A 234 -11.73 -10.59 2.29
CA LEU A 234 -12.73 -10.27 3.33
C LEU A 234 -13.67 -9.13 2.96
N ALA A 235 -13.21 -8.23 2.07
CA ALA A 235 -14.13 -7.31 1.43
C ALA A 235 -15.21 -8.10 0.69
N TRP A 236 -14.86 -9.00 -0.24
CA TRP A 236 -15.80 -9.59 -1.18
C TRP A 236 -16.50 -10.87 -0.71
N GLN A 237 -15.91 -11.61 0.22
CA GLN A 237 -16.46 -12.88 0.69
C GLN A 237 -17.60 -12.68 1.71
N GLU A 238 -18.59 -13.56 1.62
CA GLU A 238 -19.71 -13.63 2.57
C GLU A 238 -19.27 -14.02 3.98
N ARG A 239 -20.13 -13.71 4.96
CA ARG A 239 -19.83 -13.86 6.40
C ARG A 239 -19.45 -15.28 6.80
N GLU A 240 -20.33 -16.26 6.56
CA GLU A 240 -20.13 -17.62 7.07
C GLU A 240 -18.87 -18.29 6.50
N PRO A 241 -18.59 -18.23 5.18
CA PRO A 241 -17.34 -18.77 4.65
C PRO A 241 -16.10 -18.08 5.21
N SER A 242 -16.15 -16.77 5.48
CA SER A 242 -15.04 -16.05 6.12
C SER A 242 -14.82 -16.51 7.55
N ILE A 243 -15.88 -16.67 8.36
CA ILE A 243 -15.76 -17.17 9.74
C ILE A 243 -15.15 -18.57 9.78
N ALA A 244 -15.63 -19.47 8.91
CA ALA A 244 -15.12 -20.84 8.84
C ALA A 244 -13.62 -20.86 8.49
N TRP A 245 -13.20 -20.04 7.53
CA TRP A 245 -11.80 -19.92 7.13
C TRP A 245 -10.93 -19.28 8.22
N ILE A 246 -11.35 -18.15 8.80
CA ILE A 246 -10.57 -17.46 9.85
C ILE A 246 -10.37 -18.36 11.07
N ARG A 247 -11.37 -19.18 11.43
CA ARG A 247 -11.23 -20.18 12.51
C ARG A 247 -10.07 -21.15 12.26
N GLN A 248 -9.81 -21.54 11.01
CA GLN A 248 -8.67 -22.38 10.66
C GLN A 248 -7.35 -21.61 10.83
N LEU A 249 -7.30 -20.34 10.39
CA LEU A 249 -6.10 -19.48 10.52
C LEU A 249 -5.68 -19.30 11.99
N VAL A 250 -6.63 -18.98 12.89
CA VAL A 250 -6.30 -18.71 14.30
C VAL A 250 -5.88 -19.96 15.08
N GLN A 251 -6.24 -21.16 14.58
CA GLN A 251 -5.84 -22.45 15.16
C GLN A 251 -4.41 -22.85 14.79
N ASP A 252 -3.89 -22.44 13.63
CA ASP A 252 -2.50 -22.67 13.23
C ASP A 252 -1.60 -21.55 13.81
N PRO A 253 -0.66 -21.84 14.73
CA PRO A 253 0.24 -20.83 15.29
C PRO A 253 1.02 -20.04 14.25
N ARG A 254 1.34 -20.64 13.09
CA ARG A 254 2.07 -19.97 12.00
C ARG A 254 1.22 -18.93 11.27
N GLN A 255 -0.10 -19.04 11.36
CA GLN A 255 -1.06 -18.19 10.67
C GLN A 255 -1.91 -17.37 11.64
N ARG A 256 -1.70 -17.52 12.95
CA ARG A 256 -2.50 -16.84 13.96
C ARG A 256 -2.49 -15.32 13.80
N ARG A 257 -1.32 -14.75 13.48
CA ARG A 257 -1.18 -13.31 13.21
C ARG A 257 -2.08 -12.86 12.06
N SER A 258 -2.05 -13.54 10.91
CA SER A 258 -2.92 -13.20 9.77
C SER A 258 -4.40 -13.50 10.07
N GLY A 259 -4.69 -14.52 10.89
CA GLY A 259 -6.02 -14.80 11.42
C GLY A 259 -6.58 -13.65 12.27
N ILE A 260 -5.76 -13.03 13.13
CA ILE A 260 -6.15 -11.85 13.92
C ILE A 260 -6.43 -10.64 13.01
N GLN A 261 -5.55 -10.38 12.03
CA GLN A 261 -5.80 -9.34 11.02
C GLN A 261 -7.12 -9.60 10.26
N ALA A 262 -7.37 -10.86 9.93
CA ALA A 262 -8.59 -11.28 9.25
C ALA A 262 -9.85 -11.07 10.10
N LEU A 263 -9.79 -11.26 11.42
CA LEU A 263 -10.90 -10.93 12.33
C LEU A 263 -11.22 -9.43 12.31
N GLY A 264 -10.20 -8.57 12.38
CA GLY A 264 -10.39 -7.11 12.29
C GLY A 264 -11.02 -6.68 10.96
N LEU A 265 -10.53 -7.23 9.84
CA LEU A 265 -11.06 -6.95 8.50
C LEU A 265 -12.48 -7.51 8.28
N LEU A 266 -12.82 -8.65 8.88
CA LEU A 266 -14.19 -9.17 8.90
C LEU A 266 -15.11 -8.23 9.69
N GLY A 267 -14.64 -7.74 10.84
CA GLY A 267 -15.32 -6.74 11.66
C GLY A 267 -16.55 -7.26 12.39
N ASP A 268 -16.62 -8.56 12.71
CA ASP A 268 -17.74 -9.13 13.47
C ASP A 268 -17.46 -9.09 14.99
N PRO A 269 -18.30 -8.42 15.80
CA PRO A 269 -18.09 -8.25 17.24
C PRO A 269 -18.00 -9.56 18.04
N VAL A 270 -18.47 -10.68 17.48
CA VAL A 270 -18.41 -12.00 18.14
C VAL A 270 -16.99 -12.40 18.55
N CYS A 271 -15.96 -11.88 17.87
CA CYS A 271 -14.57 -12.20 18.15
C CYS A 271 -13.92 -11.32 19.22
N VAL A 272 -14.56 -10.21 19.66
CA VAL A 272 -13.96 -9.23 20.57
C VAL A 272 -13.44 -9.85 21.87
N PRO A 273 -14.20 -10.70 22.59
CA PRO A 273 -13.70 -11.32 23.81
C PRO A 273 -12.43 -12.14 23.59
N TRP A 274 -12.32 -12.80 22.43
CA TRP A 274 -11.12 -13.57 22.08
C TRP A 274 -9.95 -12.67 21.67
N LEU A 275 -10.20 -11.57 20.95
CA LEU A 275 -9.17 -10.57 20.65
C LEU A 275 -8.58 -9.98 21.93
N ILE A 276 -9.42 -9.63 22.92
CA ILE A 276 -8.98 -9.14 24.23
C ILE A 276 -8.08 -10.17 24.93
N GLN A 277 -8.41 -11.47 24.85
CA GLN A 277 -7.52 -12.52 25.37
C GLN A 277 -6.17 -12.55 24.64
N GLN A 278 -6.15 -12.36 23.31
CA GLN A 278 -4.89 -12.32 22.55
C GLN A 278 -4.05 -11.08 22.87
N MET A 279 -4.64 -10.00 23.38
CA MET A 279 -3.91 -8.82 23.84
C MET A 279 -2.96 -9.11 25.01
N SER A 280 -3.16 -10.24 25.71
CA SER A 280 -2.27 -10.68 26.80
C SER A 280 -1.08 -11.53 26.32
N ASP A 281 -1.05 -11.93 25.05
CA ASP A 281 0.04 -12.72 24.46
C ASP A 281 0.94 -11.81 23.62
N LEU A 282 2.17 -11.54 24.09
CA LEU A 282 3.03 -10.47 23.55
C LEU A 282 3.25 -10.52 22.02
N PRO A 283 3.49 -11.68 21.37
CA PRO A 283 3.62 -11.77 19.92
C PRO A 283 2.36 -11.39 19.13
N TYR A 284 1.19 -11.39 19.77
CA TYR A 284 -0.10 -11.10 19.13
C TYR A 284 -0.77 -9.85 19.68
N ALA A 285 -0.23 -9.24 20.73
CA ALA A 285 -0.93 -8.21 21.47
C ALA A 285 -1.27 -7.01 20.59
N ARG A 286 -0.25 -6.44 19.95
CA ARG A 286 -0.39 -5.25 19.08
C ARG A 286 -1.32 -5.48 17.89
N VAL A 287 -1.20 -6.62 17.19
CA VAL A 287 -2.10 -6.94 16.07
C VAL A 287 -3.54 -7.20 16.52
N ALA A 288 -3.75 -7.71 17.74
CA ALA A 288 -5.09 -7.84 18.33
C ALA A 288 -5.68 -6.47 18.69
N GLY A 289 -4.86 -5.55 19.20
CA GLY A 289 -5.21 -4.14 19.41
C GLY A 289 -5.60 -3.44 18.11
N GLU A 290 -4.84 -3.64 17.03
CA GLU A 290 -5.16 -3.12 15.70
C GLU A 290 -6.49 -3.68 15.18
N ALA A 291 -6.71 -4.99 15.30
CA ALA A 291 -7.96 -5.63 14.86
C ALA A 291 -9.17 -5.12 15.65
N PHE A 292 -9.03 -4.91 16.95
CA PHE A 292 -10.05 -4.30 17.80
C PHE A 292 -10.36 -2.88 17.34
N SER A 293 -9.34 -2.04 17.18
CA SER A 293 -9.46 -0.64 16.75
C SER A 293 -10.11 -0.53 15.36
N LEU A 294 -9.72 -1.39 14.41
CA LEU A 294 -10.29 -1.45 13.07
C LEU A 294 -11.79 -1.73 13.08
N MET A 295 -12.27 -2.56 14.01
CA MET A 295 -13.68 -2.93 14.12
C MET A 295 -14.49 -1.90 14.90
N THR A 296 -14.00 -1.46 16.06
CA THR A 296 -14.75 -0.60 17.00
C THR A 296 -14.56 0.88 16.73
N GLY A 297 -13.50 1.27 16.03
CA GLY A 297 -13.09 2.67 15.87
C GLY A 297 -12.45 3.26 17.13
N ALA A 298 -12.19 2.44 18.15
CA ALA A 298 -11.47 2.87 19.35
C ALA A 298 -10.02 3.19 18.97
N ASP A 299 -9.60 4.43 19.22
CA ASP A 299 -8.19 4.80 19.17
C ASP A 299 -7.59 4.51 20.55
N LEU A 300 -6.70 3.52 20.61
CA LEU A 300 -6.20 3.02 21.90
C LEU A 300 -5.41 4.08 22.67
N THR A 301 -4.66 4.93 21.97
CA THR A 301 -3.87 5.99 22.58
C THR A 301 -4.78 7.13 23.06
N LEU A 302 -5.71 7.59 22.23
CA LEU A 302 -6.64 8.68 22.60
C LEU A 302 -7.57 8.32 23.77
N LEU A 303 -7.88 7.03 23.92
CA LEU A 303 -8.78 6.52 24.95
C LEU A 303 -8.06 5.99 26.19
N ASP A 304 -6.73 6.16 26.28
CA ASP A 304 -5.89 5.64 27.37
C ASP A 304 -6.07 4.11 27.58
N LEU A 305 -6.16 3.36 26.48
CA LEU A 305 -6.35 1.91 26.44
C LEU A 305 -5.06 1.13 26.14
N GLU A 306 -3.92 1.80 26.19
CA GLU A 306 -2.59 1.22 25.99
C GLU A 306 -1.81 1.08 27.30
N LEU A 307 -0.85 0.16 27.33
CA LEU A 307 0.06 -0.01 28.46
C LEU A 307 0.93 1.24 28.64
N GLN A 308 1.00 1.72 29.88
CA GLN A 308 1.90 2.83 30.26
C GLN A 308 3.36 2.37 30.38
N GLU A 309 3.56 1.12 30.80
CA GLU A 309 4.88 0.48 30.87
C GLU A 309 5.00 -0.52 29.71
N LEU A 310 5.94 -0.26 28.80
CA LEU A 310 6.14 -1.10 27.63
C LEU A 310 6.73 -2.46 28.03
N PRO A 311 6.18 -3.57 27.52
CA PRO A 311 6.76 -4.89 27.74
C PRO A 311 8.19 -5.00 27.18
N ASP A 312 9.03 -5.76 27.87
CA ASP A 312 10.33 -6.18 27.34
C ASP A 312 10.12 -7.32 26.33
N PHE A 313 9.86 -6.94 25.08
CA PHE A 313 9.61 -7.86 23.97
C PHE A 313 10.21 -7.31 22.68
N ASP A 314 11.15 -8.06 22.12
CA ASP A 314 11.76 -7.76 20.83
C ASP A 314 11.39 -8.83 19.80
N ALA A 315 10.72 -8.41 18.73
CA ALA A 315 10.35 -9.25 17.59
C ALA A 315 11.14 -8.91 16.32
N GLY A 316 12.02 -7.91 16.38
CA GLY A 316 12.82 -7.44 15.26
C GLY A 316 14.13 -8.21 15.08
N PRO A 317 14.95 -7.82 14.09
CA PRO A 317 16.32 -8.29 14.00
C PRO A 317 17.13 -7.77 15.20
N ASN A 318 18.01 -8.60 15.75
CA ASN A 318 18.97 -8.15 16.77
C ASN A 318 20.30 -7.72 16.13
N ASP A 319 21.21 -7.18 16.94
CA ASP A 319 22.53 -6.73 16.48
C ASP A 319 23.52 -7.88 16.20
N ASP A 320 23.11 -9.15 16.29
CA ASP A 320 23.99 -10.30 16.00
C ASP A 320 24.13 -10.49 14.48
N PRO A 321 25.33 -10.28 13.89
CA PRO A 321 25.54 -10.48 12.45
C PRO A 321 25.36 -11.94 12.00
N GLY A 322 25.32 -12.88 12.94
CA GLY A 322 25.06 -14.31 12.71
C GLY A 322 23.58 -14.70 12.80
N ASP A 323 22.68 -13.80 13.21
CA ASP A 323 21.24 -14.08 13.28
C ASP A 323 20.63 -14.05 11.86
N PRO A 324 19.99 -15.13 11.39
CA PRO A 324 19.31 -15.14 10.10
C PRO A 324 18.05 -14.26 10.06
N ASN A 325 17.52 -13.81 11.20
CA ASN A 325 16.34 -12.97 11.28
C ASN A 325 16.68 -11.50 10.97
N VAL A 326 16.50 -11.10 9.71
CA VAL A 326 16.64 -9.71 9.24
C VAL A 326 15.27 -9.00 9.10
N ALA A 327 14.18 -9.65 9.51
CA ALA A 327 12.84 -9.14 9.28
C ALA A 327 12.46 -8.12 10.37
N MET A 328 12.19 -6.89 9.94
CA MET A 328 11.64 -5.85 10.81
C MET A 328 10.30 -6.28 11.40
N ASP A 329 10.07 -5.89 12.65
CA ASP A 329 8.81 -6.11 13.34
C ASP A 329 7.64 -5.40 12.60
N PRO A 330 6.66 -6.14 12.04
CA PRO A 330 5.56 -5.54 11.29
C PRO A 330 4.59 -4.74 12.16
N ASP A 331 4.69 -4.87 13.48
CA ASP A 331 3.81 -4.29 14.48
C ASP A 331 4.53 -3.23 15.34
N GLU A 332 5.79 -2.88 15.01
CA GLU A 332 6.66 -1.92 15.73
C GLU A 332 5.92 -0.65 16.17
N ASN A 333 5.16 -0.06 15.25
CA ASN A 333 4.47 1.21 15.45
C ASN A 333 2.99 1.08 15.83
N LEU A 334 2.58 -0.09 16.34
CA LEU A 334 1.27 -0.27 16.94
C LEU A 334 1.37 -0.08 18.47
N PRO A 335 0.36 0.53 19.09
CA PRO A 335 0.31 0.66 20.54
C PRO A 335 0.19 -0.72 21.20
N TRP A 336 0.80 -0.87 22.37
CA TRP A 336 0.64 -2.06 23.20
C TRP A 336 -0.70 -1.98 23.95
N PRO A 337 -1.71 -2.79 23.60
CA PRO A 337 -3.01 -2.72 24.25
C PRO A 337 -2.93 -3.14 25.72
N ASP A 338 -3.66 -2.44 26.60
CA ASP A 338 -3.94 -2.92 27.96
C ASP A 338 -5.23 -3.77 27.95
N PRO A 339 -5.13 -5.11 28.11
CA PRO A 339 -6.30 -5.98 28.04
C PRO A 339 -7.37 -5.64 29.09
N ARG A 340 -6.98 -5.18 30.29
CA ARG A 340 -7.93 -4.89 31.38
C ARG A 340 -8.69 -3.60 31.13
N SER A 341 -7.99 -2.57 30.67
CA SER A 341 -8.58 -1.28 30.32
C SER A 341 -9.52 -1.44 29.10
N ILE A 342 -9.09 -2.19 28.09
CA ILE A 342 -9.92 -2.51 26.91
C ILE A 342 -11.13 -3.37 27.29
N GLU A 343 -10.98 -4.37 28.17
CA GLU A 343 -12.11 -5.16 28.65
C GLU A 343 -13.14 -4.29 29.36
N THR A 344 -12.69 -3.38 30.23
CA THR A 344 -13.56 -2.42 30.92
C THR A 344 -14.29 -1.51 29.93
N TRP A 345 -13.56 -0.97 28.94
CA TRP A 345 -14.15 -0.16 27.89
C TRP A 345 -15.17 -0.94 27.06
N TRP A 346 -14.86 -2.21 26.72
CA TRP A 346 -15.75 -3.06 25.95
C TRP A 346 -17.04 -3.39 26.73
N GLN A 347 -16.97 -3.66 28.03
CA GLN A 347 -18.19 -3.85 28.83
C GLN A 347 -19.06 -2.59 28.89
N ALA A 348 -18.46 -1.40 28.88
CA ALA A 348 -19.18 -0.14 28.92
C ALA A 348 -19.80 0.27 27.57
N ASN A 349 -19.18 -0.10 26.44
CA ASN A 349 -19.57 0.38 25.11
C ASN A 349 -20.13 -0.74 24.20
N GLY A 350 -19.87 -2.00 24.52
CA GLY A 350 -20.05 -3.18 23.66
C GLY A 350 -21.48 -3.41 23.15
N GLU A 351 -22.48 -2.96 23.92
CA GLU A 351 -23.90 -3.20 23.62
C GLU A 351 -24.38 -2.55 22.31
N GLN A 352 -23.67 -1.53 21.81
CA GLN A 352 -24.04 -0.87 20.55
C GLN A 352 -23.72 -1.70 19.29
N TRP A 353 -22.92 -2.76 19.43
CA TRP A 353 -22.53 -3.62 18.31
C TRP A 353 -23.29 -4.94 18.30
N GLN A 354 -23.87 -5.27 17.15
CA GLN A 354 -24.67 -6.48 16.97
C GLN A 354 -23.83 -7.59 16.36
N VAL A 355 -23.74 -8.73 17.06
CA VAL A 355 -23.16 -9.96 16.51
C VAL A 355 -23.86 -10.32 15.20
N GLY A 356 -23.07 -10.66 14.18
CA GLY A 356 -23.59 -10.93 12.84
C GLY A 356 -23.52 -9.75 11.89
N THR A 357 -23.37 -8.53 12.41
CA THR A 357 -23.14 -7.33 11.61
C THR A 357 -21.63 -7.07 11.50
N ARG A 358 -21.16 -6.71 10.30
CA ARG A 358 -19.77 -6.33 10.07
C ARG A 358 -19.58 -4.84 10.27
N TYR A 359 -18.54 -4.46 11.00
CA TYR A 359 -18.19 -3.08 11.31
C TYR A 359 -16.80 -2.70 10.78
N LEU A 360 -16.63 -1.42 10.49
CA LEU A 360 -15.35 -0.78 10.19
C LEU A 360 -15.36 0.57 10.88
N LEU A 361 -14.37 0.79 11.76
CA LEU A 361 -14.22 2.01 12.56
C LEU A 361 -15.51 2.37 13.32
N GLY A 362 -16.13 1.35 13.94
CA GLY A 362 -17.32 1.50 14.77
C GLY A 362 -18.63 1.57 13.99
N LEU A 363 -18.59 1.68 12.66
CA LEU A 363 -19.77 1.83 11.82
C LEU A 363 -20.08 0.55 11.02
N PRO A 364 -21.36 0.17 10.86
CA PRO A 364 -21.74 -0.95 10.00
C PRO A 364 -21.19 -0.78 8.58
N HIS A 365 -20.81 -1.88 7.92
CA HIS A 365 -20.31 -1.85 6.54
C HIS A 365 -21.35 -1.24 5.59
N SER A 366 -20.97 -0.13 4.96
CA SER A 366 -21.76 0.58 3.97
C SER A 366 -20.84 1.35 3.03
N GLU A 367 -21.34 1.78 1.87
CA GLU A 367 -20.58 2.67 0.98
C GLU A 367 -20.06 3.91 1.74
N HIS A 368 -20.93 4.51 2.57
CA HIS A 368 -20.60 5.70 3.35
C HIS A 368 -19.47 5.44 4.36
N THR A 369 -19.53 4.32 5.07
CA THR A 369 -18.52 3.91 6.05
C THR A 369 -17.15 3.77 5.39
N PHE A 370 -17.07 3.09 4.24
CA PHE A 370 -15.81 2.93 3.53
C PHE A 370 -15.29 4.27 2.99
N ALA A 371 -16.16 5.14 2.49
CA ALA A 371 -15.78 6.49 2.07
C ALA A 371 -15.24 7.33 3.24
N GLN A 372 -15.87 7.26 4.42
CA GLN A 372 -15.37 7.94 5.62
C GLN A 372 -14.02 7.40 6.08
N ALA A 373 -13.82 6.07 6.05
CA ALA A 373 -12.56 5.45 6.42
C ALA A 373 -11.41 5.86 5.50
N LEU A 374 -11.67 6.15 4.22
CA LEU A 374 -10.65 6.70 3.31
C LEU A 374 -10.16 8.12 3.70
N VAL A 375 -11.02 8.88 4.39
CA VAL A 375 -10.74 10.25 4.84
C VAL A 375 -10.09 10.26 6.23
N ARG A 376 -10.62 9.46 7.17
CA ARG A 376 -10.28 9.55 8.61
C ARG A 376 -9.42 8.39 9.12
N GLY A 377 -9.35 7.28 8.38
CA GLY A 377 -8.65 6.10 8.83
C GLY A 377 -7.14 6.21 8.68
N GLN A 378 -6.43 5.36 9.40
CA GLN A 378 -5.01 5.13 9.19
C GLN A 378 -4.77 4.27 7.92
N GLN A 379 -3.55 4.23 7.40
CA GLN A 379 -3.28 3.79 6.04
C GLN A 379 -3.66 2.33 5.77
N ARG A 380 -3.44 1.42 6.72
CA ARG A 380 -3.94 0.03 6.64
C ARG A 380 -5.48 -0.04 6.59
N GLN A 381 -6.15 0.79 7.39
CA GLN A 381 -7.61 0.93 7.39
C GLN A 381 -8.10 1.51 6.05
N ARG A 382 -7.38 2.50 5.48
CA ARG A 382 -7.68 3.09 4.16
C ARG A 382 -7.51 2.07 3.03
N LEU A 383 -6.50 1.20 3.09
CA LEU A 383 -6.31 0.10 2.14
C LEU A 383 -7.48 -0.89 2.17
N ALA A 384 -7.90 -1.31 3.37
CA ALA A 384 -9.08 -2.15 3.55
C ALA A 384 -10.35 -1.44 3.01
N ALA A 385 -10.49 -0.15 3.30
CA ALA A 385 -11.63 0.65 2.87
C ALA A 385 -11.72 0.81 1.35
N ALA A 386 -10.59 0.97 0.66
CA ALA A 386 -10.55 1.02 -0.80
C ALA A 386 -11.05 -0.30 -1.43
N CYS A 387 -10.74 -1.45 -0.82
CA CYS A 387 -11.24 -2.75 -1.26
C CYS A 387 -12.75 -2.92 -0.97
N GLY A 388 -13.20 -2.50 0.22
CA GLY A 388 -14.61 -2.52 0.60
C GLY A 388 -15.49 -1.62 -0.28
N LEU A 389 -15.07 -0.38 -0.53
CA LEU A 389 -15.79 0.59 -1.35
C LEU A 389 -16.03 0.08 -2.78
N ALA A 390 -15.09 -0.69 -3.32
CA ALA A 390 -15.17 -1.27 -4.66
C ALA A 390 -16.41 -2.16 -4.86
N ARG A 391 -16.96 -2.75 -3.78
CA ARG A 391 -18.20 -3.55 -3.82
C ARG A 391 -19.43 -2.71 -4.09
N TYR A 392 -19.49 -1.52 -3.50
CA TYR A 392 -20.61 -0.59 -3.62
C TYR A 392 -20.51 0.24 -4.90
N ARG A 393 -19.30 0.40 -5.44
CA ARG A 393 -19.03 1.16 -6.66
C ARG A 393 -18.47 0.27 -7.76
N PRO A 394 -19.33 -0.54 -8.42
CA PRO A 394 -18.90 -1.55 -9.40
C PRO A 394 -18.24 -0.98 -10.65
N ASN A 395 -18.55 0.27 -11.01
CA ASN A 395 -18.12 0.92 -12.25
C ASN A 395 -17.07 2.01 -12.04
N GLU A 396 -16.68 2.28 -10.79
CA GLU A 396 -15.59 3.21 -10.49
C GLU A 396 -14.26 2.46 -10.38
N VAL A 397 -13.19 3.15 -10.77
CA VAL A 397 -11.81 2.71 -10.53
C VAL A 397 -11.54 2.58 -9.03
N LEU A 398 -10.56 1.76 -8.65
CA LEU A 398 -10.19 1.62 -7.23
C LEU A 398 -9.58 2.93 -6.71
N PHE A 399 -9.93 3.33 -5.48
CA PHE A 399 -9.32 4.52 -4.88
C PHE A 399 -7.78 4.36 -4.75
N PRO A 400 -6.96 5.32 -5.22
CA PRO A 400 -5.51 5.19 -5.21
C PRO A 400 -4.89 5.68 -3.88
N THR A 401 -4.95 4.85 -2.83
CA THR A 401 -4.39 5.17 -1.49
C THR A 401 -2.88 5.42 -1.47
N SER A 402 -2.15 5.07 -2.53
CA SER A 402 -0.71 5.28 -2.70
C SER A 402 -0.34 6.54 -3.49
N ALA A 403 -1.31 7.21 -4.13
CA ALA A 403 -1.07 8.45 -4.86
C ALA A 403 -0.56 9.56 -3.92
N PRO A 404 0.03 10.64 -4.42
CA PRO A 404 0.29 11.81 -3.60
C PRO A 404 -0.97 12.37 -2.95
N THR A 405 -0.84 12.88 -1.74
CA THR A 405 -1.97 13.28 -0.91
C THR A 405 -2.78 14.42 -1.51
N TRP A 406 -2.18 15.35 -2.27
CA TRP A 406 -2.96 16.35 -3.01
C TRP A 406 -3.92 15.71 -4.02
N ARG A 407 -3.50 14.65 -4.71
CA ARG A 407 -4.35 13.88 -5.62
C ARG A 407 -5.43 13.12 -4.86
N GLN A 408 -5.07 12.50 -3.74
CA GLN A 408 -6.02 11.79 -2.89
C GLN A 408 -7.09 12.73 -2.32
N LYS A 409 -6.68 13.87 -1.73
CA LYS A 409 -7.56 14.91 -1.17
C LYS A 409 -8.52 15.46 -2.22
N ARG A 410 -8.03 15.74 -3.44
CA ARG A 410 -8.88 16.15 -4.57
C ARG A 410 -9.93 15.09 -4.91
N LEU A 411 -9.55 13.81 -4.99
CA LEU A 411 -10.48 12.71 -5.27
C LEU A 411 -11.51 12.48 -4.14
N LEU A 412 -11.15 12.82 -2.90
CA LEU A 412 -12.04 12.75 -1.74
C LEU A 412 -12.90 14.02 -1.57
N GLY A 413 -12.74 15.03 -2.43
CA GLY A 413 -13.43 16.32 -2.29
C GLY A 413 -13.01 17.11 -1.06
N MET A 414 -11.84 16.80 -0.48
CA MET A 414 -11.24 17.58 0.61
C MET A 414 -10.69 18.86 0.00
N THR A 415 -11.37 19.98 0.23
CA THR A 415 -10.85 21.30 -0.16
C THR A 415 -9.52 21.52 0.54
N ALA A 416 -8.46 21.76 -0.24
CA ALA A 416 -7.21 22.25 0.29
C ALA A 416 -7.49 23.63 0.93
N ALA A 417 -7.24 23.74 2.23
CA ALA A 417 -6.84 25.02 2.78
C ALA A 417 -5.47 25.34 2.16
N PHE A 418 -5.49 25.91 0.95
CA PHE A 418 -4.30 26.53 0.37
C PHE A 418 -4.00 27.78 1.20
N GLU A 419 -3.08 27.66 2.15
CA GLU A 419 -2.24 28.79 2.51
C GLU A 419 -0.97 28.74 1.66
N ARG A 420 -0.58 29.93 1.21
CA ARG A 420 0.27 30.24 0.07
C ARG A 420 1.75 29.99 0.29
#